data_AF-A0A9W8MV35-F1
#
_entry.id   AF-A0A9W8MV35-F1
#
_cell.length_a   1.000
_cell.length_b   1.000
_cell.length_c   1.000
_cell.angle_alpha   90.00
_cell.angle_beta   90.00
_cell.angle_gamma   90.00
#
_symmetry.space_group_name_H-M   'P 1'
#
loop_
_entity.id
_entity.type
_entity.pdbx_description
1 polymer ?
#
loop_
_entity_poly.entity_id
_entity_poly.type
_entity_poly.pdbx_seq_one_letter_code
_entity_poly.pdbx_strand_id
1 'polypeptide(L)'
;MARSNTPYFLLLFVVLAFCLSTNGVYAFGAGNIPSFAYMEGRAFRHGDIEDVLADLIKKGSGGGGFALASFLSKGSKFNGLDIKRVYFGNWLRDYSQAVDISTLKKLQLQTIINLCMVLGFMAHGYATHEFEVTEERLGVYLPTEHIDNPKGYGDGEDARTYHPKLRAPVDPVELEIDPRTGMKNYIANEDGHWDTSRALVRRTLEQCIHIGRQHRAGGQKQDEYEAYRLLGQAVRLFSNVVSPFSPPTC
;
A
#
# COMPACT_ATOMS: atom_id res chain seq x y z
N MET A 1 16.45 -32.72 49.43
CA MET A 1 16.95 -31.53 48.69
C MET A 1 15.78 -30.91 47.95
N ALA A 2 15.28 -29.76 48.41
CA ALA A 2 14.17 -29.07 47.75
C ALA A 2 14.67 -28.48 46.42
N ARG A 3 14.10 -28.94 45.30
CA ARG A 3 14.40 -28.42 43.97
C ARG A 3 13.82 -27.01 43.91
N SER A 4 14.69 -26.01 43.85
CA SER A 4 14.28 -24.62 43.68
C SER A 4 13.54 -24.50 42.33
N ASN A 5 12.26 -24.13 42.39
CA ASN A 5 11.42 -23.85 41.22
C ASN A 5 11.64 -22.44 40.65
N THR A 6 12.56 -21.68 41.26
CA THR A 6 12.95 -20.32 40.88
C THR A 6 13.32 -20.15 39.39
N PRO A 7 14.03 -21.07 38.71
CA PRO A 7 14.31 -20.90 37.28
C PRO A 7 13.06 -20.98 36.40
N TYR A 8 12.06 -21.79 36.78
CA TYR A 8 10.80 -21.89 36.03
C TYR A 8 9.95 -20.64 36.19
N PHE A 9 9.92 -20.06 37.39
CA PHE A 9 9.24 -18.78 37.64
C PHE A 9 9.92 -17.61 36.92
N LEU A 10 11.25 -17.59 36.85
CA LEU A 10 11.99 -16.59 36.08
C LEU A 10 11.73 -16.74 34.58
N LEU A 11 11.70 -17.96 34.06
CA LEU A 11 11.40 -18.22 32.65
C LEU A 11 9.95 -17.81 32.31
N LEU A 12 8.99 -18.14 33.16
CA LEU A 12 7.59 -17.74 33.00
C LEU A 12 7.45 -16.20 33.05
N PHE A 13 8.17 -15.54 33.95
CA PHE A 13 8.17 -14.08 34.05
C PHE A 13 8.77 -13.41 32.81
N VAL A 14 9.86 -13.96 32.24
CA VAL A 14 10.46 -13.48 30.99
C VAL A 14 9.50 -13.68 29.81
N VAL A 15 8.85 -14.84 29.71
CA VAL A 15 7.85 -15.12 28.66
C VAL A 15 6.65 -14.18 28.79
N LEU A 16 6.12 -13.98 30.00
CA LEU A 16 5.03 -13.04 30.24
C LEU A 16 5.45 -11.59 29.96
N ALA A 17 6.65 -11.16 30.35
CA ALA A 17 7.15 -9.81 30.07
C ALA A 17 7.35 -9.54 28.57
N PHE A 18 7.73 -10.57 27.79
CA PHE A 18 7.91 -10.44 26.35
C PHE A 18 6.57 -10.53 25.60
N CYS A 19 5.69 -11.46 25.98
CA CYS A 19 4.37 -11.67 25.35
C CYS A 19 3.30 -10.65 25.75
N LEU A 20 3.41 -10.03 26.93
CA LEU A 20 2.52 -8.94 27.39
C LEU A 20 3.13 -7.56 27.15
N SER A 21 4.27 -7.46 26.47
CA SER A 21 4.78 -6.16 26.05
C SER A 21 3.71 -5.50 25.17
N THR A 22 3.24 -4.34 25.58
CA THR A 22 2.13 -3.58 24.99
C THR A 22 2.44 -3.02 23.59
N ASN A 23 3.50 -3.51 22.96
CA ASN A 23 3.87 -3.22 21.58
C ASN A 23 3.07 -4.11 20.62
N GLY A 24 1.75 -4.12 20.79
CA GLY A 24 0.85 -4.65 19.77
C GLY A 24 0.97 -3.79 18.52
N VAL A 25 1.34 -4.39 17.39
CA VAL A 25 1.24 -3.75 16.09
C VAL A 25 -0.24 -3.73 15.71
N TYR A 26 -0.94 -2.67 16.14
CA TYR A 26 -2.38 -2.45 15.90
C TYR A 26 -2.69 -1.75 14.57
N ALA A 27 -1.81 -1.90 13.59
CA ALA A 27 -1.80 -1.08 12.38
C ALA A 27 -2.35 -1.80 11.14
N PHE A 28 -3.49 -2.50 11.23
CA PHE A 28 -4.21 -2.93 10.02
C PHE A 28 -5.72 -2.88 10.23
N GLY A 29 -6.38 -1.97 9.52
CA GLY A 29 -7.83 -1.81 9.45
C GLY A 29 -8.21 -0.54 8.67
N ALA A 30 -9.18 -0.64 7.77
CA ALA A 30 -9.73 0.50 7.03
C ALA A 30 -10.52 1.45 7.95
N GLY A 31 -10.54 2.75 7.62
CA GLY A 31 -11.19 3.81 8.40
C GLY A 31 -10.21 4.67 9.22
N ASN A 32 -10.73 5.62 10.00
CA ASN A 32 -9.92 6.51 10.85
C ASN A 32 -9.79 5.89 12.25
N ILE A 33 -8.73 6.23 12.96
CA ILE A 33 -8.70 6.02 14.41
C ILE A 33 -9.69 7.01 15.03
N PRO A 34 -10.66 6.54 15.85
CA PRO A 34 -11.62 7.44 16.47
C PRO A 34 -10.91 8.52 17.29
N SER A 35 -11.39 9.77 17.23
CA SER A 35 -10.74 10.94 17.86
C SER A 35 -10.72 10.96 19.40
N PHE A 36 -11.17 9.87 20.02
CA PHE A 36 -11.12 9.66 21.47
C PHE A 36 -10.22 8.48 21.85
N ALA A 37 -9.66 7.79 20.85
CA ALA A 37 -8.75 6.68 21.07
C ALA A 37 -7.37 7.24 21.43
N TYR A 38 -6.73 6.63 22.44
CA TYR A 38 -5.35 6.95 22.86
C TYR A 38 -4.33 6.93 21.71
N MET A 39 -4.66 6.26 20.60
CA MET A 39 -3.81 6.09 19.43
C MET A 39 -3.97 7.19 18.36
N GLU A 40 -4.90 8.13 18.50
CA GLU A 40 -5.05 9.26 17.57
C GLU A 40 -3.74 10.06 17.48
N GLY A 41 -3.19 10.18 16.27
CA GLY A 41 -1.91 10.87 16.02
C GLY A 41 -0.65 10.13 16.47
N ARG A 42 -0.76 8.90 17.02
CA ARG A 42 0.37 8.03 17.39
C ARG A 42 0.46 6.75 16.56
N ALA A 43 -0.67 6.30 16.03
CA ALA A 43 -0.77 5.26 15.00
C ALA A 43 -1.61 5.81 13.84
N PHE A 44 -1.49 5.20 12.66
CA PHE A 44 -2.20 5.64 11.46
C PHE A 44 -2.87 4.45 10.79
N ARG A 45 -4.19 4.54 10.59
CA ARG A 45 -4.98 3.71 9.69
C ARG A 45 -5.12 4.38 8.33
N HIS A 46 -5.66 3.66 7.35
CA HIS A 46 -5.84 4.15 5.99
C HIS A 46 -6.55 5.50 5.89
N GLY A 47 -7.61 5.70 6.67
CA GLY A 47 -8.35 6.96 6.64
C GLY A 47 -7.66 8.11 7.39
N ASP A 48 -6.72 7.81 8.29
CA ASP A 48 -5.90 8.85 8.95
C ASP A 48 -4.92 9.51 7.96
N ILE A 49 -4.69 8.93 6.78
CA ILE A 49 -3.98 9.60 5.68
C ILE A 49 -4.78 10.81 5.21
N GLU A 50 -6.12 10.72 5.14
CA GLU A 50 -6.95 11.87 4.78
C GLU A 50 -6.82 12.99 5.82
N ASP A 51 -6.80 12.63 7.10
CA ASP A 51 -6.66 13.58 8.22
C ASP A 51 -5.25 14.18 8.31
N VAL A 52 -4.20 13.38 8.10
CA VAL A 52 -2.82 13.86 7.99
C VAL A 52 -2.67 14.75 6.76
N LEU A 53 -3.25 14.38 5.61
CA LEU A 53 -3.21 15.21 4.41
C LEU A 53 -3.98 16.53 4.64
N ALA A 54 -5.16 16.48 5.29
CA ALA A 54 -5.95 17.65 5.66
C ALA A 54 -5.26 18.56 6.68
N ASP A 55 -4.60 17.99 7.69
CA ASP A 55 -3.85 18.72 8.71
C ASP A 55 -2.54 19.31 8.14
N LEU A 56 -1.87 18.59 7.25
CA LEU A 56 -0.71 19.08 6.51
C LEU A 56 -1.07 20.15 5.48
N ILE A 57 -2.26 20.13 4.86
CA ILE A 57 -2.77 21.24 4.03
C ILE A 57 -3.03 22.47 4.90
N LYS A 58 -3.54 22.29 6.12
CA LYS A 58 -3.78 23.38 7.07
C LYS A 58 -2.48 23.94 7.66
N LYS A 59 -1.43 23.13 7.82
CA LYS A 59 -0.18 23.48 8.53
C LYS A 59 1.05 23.71 7.62
N GLY A 60 1.01 23.29 6.36
CA GLY A 60 2.21 23.10 5.52
C GLY A 60 2.19 23.83 4.18
N SER A 61 2.48 25.13 4.22
CA SER A 61 3.20 25.84 3.15
C SER A 61 4.73 25.55 3.21
N GLY A 62 5.15 24.46 3.86
CA GLY A 62 6.57 24.15 4.07
C GLY A 62 6.89 22.65 4.11
N GLY A 63 7.47 22.16 3.01
CA GLY A 63 8.51 21.12 2.96
C GLY A 63 8.09 19.65 3.14
N GLY A 64 8.49 18.80 2.18
CA GLY A 64 8.65 17.34 2.40
C GLY A 64 7.91 16.47 1.38
N GLY A 65 6.58 16.37 1.48
CA GLY A 65 5.74 15.55 0.57
C GLY A 65 4.85 16.37 -0.36
N PHE A 66 4.54 17.62 0.02
CA PHE A 66 3.55 18.47 -0.66
C PHE A 66 4.09 19.34 -1.80
N ALA A 67 5.41 19.34 -2.04
CA ALA A 67 5.95 19.94 -3.25
C ALA A 67 5.33 19.26 -4.48
N LEU A 68 5.16 17.94 -4.47
CA LEU A 68 4.56 17.23 -5.60
C LEU A 68 3.09 17.62 -5.81
N ALA A 69 2.22 17.53 -4.78
CA ALA A 69 0.81 17.89 -4.93
C ALA A 69 0.59 19.37 -5.33
N SER A 70 1.39 20.31 -4.78
CA SER A 70 1.34 21.74 -5.18
C SER A 70 1.98 22.02 -6.56
N PHE A 71 2.86 21.15 -7.06
CA PHE A 71 3.38 21.24 -8.43
C PHE A 71 2.37 20.74 -9.48
N LEU A 72 1.48 19.83 -9.06
CA LEU A 72 0.46 19.20 -9.91
C LEU A 72 -0.78 20.08 -10.06
N SER A 73 -1.21 20.79 -9.01
CA SER A 73 -2.35 21.69 -9.09
C SER A 73 -1.95 23.05 -9.67
N LYS A 74 -2.58 23.44 -10.78
CA LYS A 74 -2.31 24.71 -11.48
C LYS A 74 -2.90 25.89 -10.68
N GLY A 75 -2.28 26.26 -9.57
CA GLY A 75 -2.68 27.42 -8.75
C GLY A 75 -4.05 27.31 -8.06
N SER A 76 -4.79 26.21 -8.25
CA SER A 76 -5.95 25.86 -7.42
C SER A 76 -5.45 25.26 -6.11
N LYS A 77 -6.02 25.72 -5.00
CA LYS A 77 -5.74 25.14 -3.68
C LYS A 77 -6.18 23.67 -3.71
N PHE A 78 -5.24 22.78 -3.38
CA PHE A 78 -5.52 21.36 -3.15
C PHE A 78 -6.68 21.26 -2.14
N ASN A 79 -7.78 20.64 -2.57
CA ASN A 79 -9.05 20.65 -1.85
C ASN A 79 -9.42 19.26 -1.31
N GLY A 80 -10.49 19.17 -0.52
CA GLY A 80 -10.91 17.89 0.08
C GLY A 80 -11.28 16.81 -0.95
N LEU A 81 -11.69 17.18 -2.17
CA LEU A 81 -11.96 16.22 -3.23
C LEU A 81 -10.65 15.66 -3.82
N ASP A 82 -9.59 16.46 -3.88
CA ASP A 82 -8.26 16.02 -4.30
C ASP A 82 -7.66 15.03 -3.30
N ILE A 83 -7.87 15.26 -1.99
CA ILE A 83 -7.53 14.29 -0.93
C ILE A 83 -8.20 12.94 -1.20
N LYS A 84 -9.51 12.95 -1.48
CA LYS A 84 -10.27 11.73 -1.77
C LYS A 84 -9.76 11.02 -3.02
N ARG A 85 -9.33 11.74 -4.06
CA ARG A 85 -8.75 11.15 -5.28
C ARG A 85 -7.41 10.46 -4.99
N VAL A 86 -6.57 11.06 -4.17
CA VAL A 86 -5.33 10.43 -3.68
C VAL A 86 -5.68 9.20 -2.85
N TYR A 87 -6.62 9.32 -1.91
CA TYR A 87 -7.03 8.19 -1.09
C TYR A 87 -7.62 7.04 -1.92
N PHE A 88 -8.42 7.33 -2.95
CA PHE A 88 -8.94 6.33 -3.88
C PHE A 88 -7.83 5.51 -4.55
N GLY A 89 -6.74 6.16 -4.95
CA GLY A 89 -5.57 5.46 -5.50
C GLY A 89 -4.92 4.48 -4.53
N ASN A 90 -4.85 4.84 -3.25
CA ASN A 90 -4.39 3.97 -2.17
C ASN A 90 -5.38 2.81 -1.94
N TRP A 91 -6.67 3.14 -1.80
CA TRP A 91 -7.75 2.18 -1.61
C TRP A 91 -7.76 1.09 -2.70
N LEU A 92 -7.57 1.47 -3.97
CA LEU A 92 -7.48 0.51 -5.07
C LEU A 92 -6.34 -0.51 -4.89
N ARG A 93 -5.20 -0.12 -4.29
CA ARG A 93 -4.10 -1.05 -4.01
C ARG A 93 -4.47 -2.05 -2.93
N ASP A 94 -5.16 -1.63 -1.87
CA ASP A 94 -5.63 -2.57 -0.85
C ASP A 94 -6.63 -3.57 -1.42
N TYR A 95 -7.58 -3.10 -2.23
CA TYR A 95 -8.60 -3.97 -2.81
C TYR A 95 -8.09 -4.80 -3.99
N SER A 96 -6.93 -4.46 -4.58
CA SER A 96 -6.27 -5.31 -5.57
C SER A 96 -5.92 -6.70 -5.03
N GLN A 97 -5.81 -6.86 -3.70
CA GLN A 97 -5.65 -8.15 -3.02
C GLN A 97 -6.81 -9.12 -3.30
N ALA A 98 -8.01 -8.60 -3.60
CA ALA A 98 -9.14 -9.43 -4.00
C ALA A 98 -8.94 -10.06 -5.39
N VAL A 99 -8.05 -9.50 -6.21
CA VAL A 99 -7.70 -9.99 -7.54
C VAL A 99 -6.37 -10.75 -7.45
N ASP A 100 -6.38 -11.83 -6.67
CA ASP A 100 -5.26 -12.75 -6.48
C ASP A 100 -5.59 -14.16 -6.99
N ILE A 101 -4.57 -15.00 -7.19
CA ILE A 101 -4.70 -16.40 -7.62
C ILE A 101 -5.75 -17.17 -6.81
N SER A 102 -5.78 -16.98 -5.49
CA SER A 102 -6.70 -17.69 -4.59
C SER A 102 -8.18 -17.39 -4.87
N THR A 103 -8.47 -16.18 -5.32
CA THR A 103 -9.84 -15.72 -5.64
C THR A 103 -10.16 -15.98 -7.10
N LEU A 104 -9.22 -15.76 -8.01
CA LEU A 104 -9.38 -16.01 -9.45
C LEU A 104 -9.58 -17.50 -9.77
N LYS A 105 -9.08 -18.42 -8.92
CA LYS A 105 -9.42 -19.85 -8.97
C LYS A 105 -10.92 -20.14 -8.74
N LYS A 106 -11.64 -19.24 -8.07
CA LYS A 106 -13.03 -19.45 -7.60
C LYS A 106 -14.04 -18.54 -8.27
N LEU A 107 -13.63 -17.35 -8.70
CA LEU A 107 -14.48 -16.29 -9.21
C LEU A 107 -13.93 -15.71 -10.51
N GLN A 108 -14.84 -15.30 -11.40
CA GLN A 108 -14.46 -14.54 -12.59
C GLN A 108 -14.02 -13.13 -12.20
N LEU A 109 -13.01 -12.60 -12.90
CA LEU A 109 -12.47 -11.26 -12.68
C LEU A 109 -13.55 -10.17 -12.65
N GLN A 110 -14.50 -10.21 -13.60
CA GLN A 110 -15.58 -9.23 -13.66
C GLN A 110 -16.45 -9.24 -12.39
N THR A 111 -16.67 -10.40 -11.77
CA THR A 111 -17.42 -10.49 -10.51
C THR A 111 -16.69 -9.78 -9.38
N ILE A 112 -15.37 -9.95 -9.31
CA ILE A 112 -14.53 -9.28 -8.30
C ILE A 112 -14.58 -7.77 -8.52
N ILE A 113 -14.42 -7.31 -9.76
CA ILE A 113 -14.51 -5.89 -10.11
C ILE A 113 -15.88 -5.32 -9.74
N ASN A 114 -16.97 -6.05 -10.02
CA ASN A 114 -18.33 -5.60 -9.65
C ASN A 114 -18.50 -5.44 -8.13
N LEU A 115 -17.95 -6.35 -7.34
CA LEU A 115 -17.95 -6.23 -5.88
C LEU A 115 -17.13 -5.02 -5.43
N CYS A 116 -15.93 -4.82 -5.99
CA CYS A 116 -15.11 -3.65 -5.72
C CYS A 116 -15.80 -2.34 -6.15
N MET A 117 -16.56 -2.32 -7.25
CA MET A 117 -17.35 -1.15 -7.65
C MET A 117 -18.41 -0.79 -6.60
N VAL A 118 -19.13 -1.79 -6.07
CA VAL A 118 -20.13 -1.56 -5.01
C VAL A 118 -19.46 -1.03 -3.74
N LEU A 119 -18.33 -1.63 -3.33
CA LEU A 119 -17.58 -1.19 -2.16
C LEU A 119 -16.98 0.21 -2.34
N GLY A 120 -16.45 0.51 -3.52
CA GLY A 120 -15.93 1.83 -3.88
C GLY A 120 -17.02 2.89 -3.83
N PHE A 121 -18.22 2.58 -4.34
CA PHE A 121 -19.37 3.47 -4.23
C PHE A 121 -19.77 3.73 -2.77
N MET A 122 -19.78 2.69 -1.92
CA MET A 122 -20.08 2.85 -0.49
C MET A 122 -19.02 3.68 0.24
N ALA A 123 -17.74 3.55 -0.14
CA ALA A 123 -16.64 4.27 0.50
C ALA A 123 -16.53 5.73 0.06
N HIS A 124 -16.71 6.00 -1.24
CA HIS A 124 -16.43 7.32 -1.81
C HIS A 124 -17.70 8.12 -2.16
N GLY A 125 -18.86 7.47 -2.25
CA GLY A 125 -20.14 8.08 -2.65
C GLY A 125 -20.26 8.38 -4.14
N TYR A 126 -19.25 8.02 -4.93
CA TYR A 126 -19.15 8.24 -6.37
C TYR A 126 -18.59 6.99 -7.04
N ALA A 127 -19.06 6.68 -8.25
CA ALA A 127 -18.60 5.53 -9.04
C ALA A 127 -18.22 5.92 -10.48
N THR A 128 -18.14 7.21 -10.77
CA THR A 128 -17.89 7.73 -12.13
C THR A 128 -16.56 8.48 -12.20
N HIS A 129 -15.97 8.49 -13.39
CA HIS A 129 -14.76 9.24 -13.74
C HIS A 129 -13.61 9.05 -12.75
N GLU A 130 -13.37 9.99 -11.83
CA GLU A 130 -12.26 9.93 -10.88
C GLU A 130 -12.33 8.78 -9.86
N PHE A 131 -13.52 8.24 -9.59
CA PHE A 131 -13.75 7.15 -8.63
C PHE A 131 -14.19 5.84 -9.29
N GLU A 132 -14.05 5.75 -10.61
CA GLU A 132 -14.40 4.54 -11.36
C GLU A 132 -13.37 3.44 -11.11
N VAL A 133 -13.86 2.28 -10.67
CA VAL A 133 -13.08 1.06 -10.47
C VAL A 133 -13.10 0.26 -11.77
N THR A 134 -11.98 0.30 -12.51
CA THR A 134 -11.78 -0.48 -13.73
C THR A 134 -10.75 -1.59 -13.50
N GLU A 135 -10.69 -2.59 -14.40
CA GLU A 135 -9.65 -3.62 -14.36
C GLU A 135 -8.23 -3.01 -14.33
N GLU A 136 -8.00 -1.97 -15.12
CA GLU A 136 -6.70 -1.32 -15.22
C GLU A 136 -6.32 -0.55 -13.95
N ARG A 137 -7.29 0.08 -13.30
CA ARG A 137 -7.08 0.86 -12.07
C ARG A 137 -7.03 0.01 -10.81
N LEU A 138 -7.84 -1.04 -10.73
CA LEU A 138 -7.83 -2.02 -9.65
C LEU A 138 -6.64 -2.98 -9.78
N GLY A 139 -6.25 -3.33 -11.00
CA GLY A 139 -5.12 -4.22 -11.25
C GLY A 139 -5.29 -5.58 -10.59
N VAL A 140 -4.16 -6.24 -10.35
CA VAL A 140 -4.09 -7.51 -9.63
C VAL A 140 -3.21 -7.37 -8.40
N TYR A 141 -3.32 -8.33 -7.48
CA TYR A 141 -2.39 -8.43 -6.37
C TYR A 141 -0.98 -8.68 -6.87
N LEU A 142 -0.04 -7.86 -6.38
CA LEU A 142 1.39 -8.02 -6.65
C LEU A 142 2.17 -7.94 -5.34
N PRO A 143 2.98 -8.96 -4.99
CA PRO A 143 3.84 -8.91 -3.80
C PRO A 143 4.76 -7.68 -3.78
N THR A 144 5.16 -7.17 -4.95
CA THR A 144 5.98 -5.95 -5.07
C THR A 144 5.26 -4.67 -4.64
N GLU A 145 3.93 -4.59 -4.77
CA GLU A 145 3.13 -3.44 -4.28
C GLU A 145 2.97 -3.45 -2.76
N HIS A 146 3.00 -4.64 -2.16
CA HIS A 146 2.78 -4.83 -0.72
C HIS A 146 4.07 -5.11 0.06
N ILE A 147 5.20 -5.31 -0.63
CA ILE A 147 6.49 -5.74 -0.06
C ILE A 147 6.36 -7.10 0.67
N ASP A 148 5.42 -7.91 0.21
CA ASP A 148 5.21 -9.24 0.74
C ASP A 148 6.34 -10.17 0.30
N ASN A 149 6.62 -11.19 1.10
CA ASN A 149 7.58 -12.22 0.73
C ASN A 149 6.98 -13.08 -0.42
N PRO A 150 7.56 -13.04 -1.63
CA PRO A 150 6.96 -13.76 -2.76
C PRO A 150 7.26 -15.27 -2.70
N LYS A 151 8.03 -15.75 -1.72
CA LYS A 151 8.37 -17.17 -1.57
C LYS A 151 7.10 -18.02 -1.48
N GLY A 152 6.97 -18.96 -2.41
CA GLY A 152 5.82 -19.87 -2.46
C GLY A 152 4.57 -19.26 -3.11
N TYR A 153 4.64 -18.05 -3.66
CA TYR A 153 3.52 -17.46 -4.38
C TYR A 153 3.07 -18.38 -5.53
N GLY A 154 1.77 -18.72 -5.53
CA GLY A 154 1.17 -19.64 -6.49
C GLY A 154 1.22 -21.13 -6.11
N ASP A 155 1.77 -21.49 -4.95
CA ASP A 155 1.84 -22.89 -4.43
C ASP A 155 2.43 -23.90 -5.45
N GLY A 156 3.39 -23.46 -6.25
CA GLY A 156 4.05 -24.28 -7.28
C GLY A 156 3.42 -24.20 -8.68
N GLU A 157 2.33 -23.44 -8.84
CA GLU A 157 1.73 -23.12 -10.14
C GLU A 157 2.17 -21.73 -10.62
N ASP A 158 2.21 -21.52 -11.94
CA ASP A 158 2.42 -20.18 -12.50
C ASP A 158 1.11 -19.40 -12.42
N ALA A 159 1.04 -18.42 -11.51
CA ALA A 159 -0.13 -17.58 -11.29
C ALA A 159 -0.59 -16.85 -12.56
N ARG A 160 0.30 -16.62 -13.53
CA ARG A 160 -0.04 -15.97 -14.81
C ARG A 160 -1.01 -16.76 -15.67
N THR A 161 -1.18 -18.05 -15.39
CA THR A 161 -2.22 -18.88 -16.02
C THR A 161 -3.64 -18.43 -15.66
N TYR A 162 -3.82 -17.78 -14.50
CA TYR A 162 -5.10 -17.23 -14.07
C TYR A 162 -5.31 -15.79 -14.53
N HIS A 163 -4.24 -14.99 -14.53
CA HIS A 163 -4.27 -13.64 -15.07
C HIS A 163 -2.85 -13.17 -15.46
N PRO A 164 -2.64 -12.64 -16.69
CA PRO A 164 -1.29 -12.40 -17.22
C PRO A 164 -0.47 -11.37 -16.44
N LYS A 165 -1.12 -10.46 -15.70
CA LYS A 165 -0.45 -9.46 -14.86
C LYS A 165 -0.04 -9.98 -13.47
N LEU A 166 -0.43 -11.20 -13.08
CA LEU A 166 -0.02 -11.76 -11.78
C LEU A 166 1.48 -12.05 -11.75
N ARG A 167 2.03 -12.17 -10.55
CA ARG A 167 3.46 -12.42 -10.34
C ARG A 167 3.87 -13.74 -11.00
N ALA A 168 4.94 -13.69 -11.81
CA ALA A 168 5.56 -14.87 -12.40
C ALA A 168 6.16 -15.79 -11.32
N PRO A 169 6.66 -17.00 -11.67
CA PRO A 169 7.45 -17.80 -10.74
C PRO A 169 8.63 -17.01 -10.17
N VAL A 170 8.97 -17.28 -8.91
CA VAL A 170 10.02 -16.55 -8.18
C VAL A 170 11.34 -17.28 -8.37
N ASP A 171 12.36 -16.56 -8.85
CA ASP A 171 13.72 -17.09 -8.92
C ASP A 171 14.33 -17.10 -7.51
N PRO A 172 14.97 -18.20 -7.06
CA PRO A 172 15.66 -18.26 -5.77
C PRO A 172 16.60 -17.07 -5.49
N VAL A 173 17.26 -16.51 -6.51
CA VAL A 173 18.16 -15.36 -6.33
C VAL A 173 17.43 -14.12 -5.79
N GLU A 174 16.14 -13.97 -6.09
CA GLU A 174 15.32 -12.85 -5.59
C GLU A 174 15.20 -12.86 -4.07
N LEU A 175 15.27 -14.06 -3.47
CA LEU A 175 15.17 -14.28 -2.04
C LEU A 175 16.53 -14.21 -1.33
N GLU A 176 17.62 -13.98 -2.04
CA GLU A 176 18.94 -13.74 -1.46
C GLU A 176 19.02 -12.32 -0.88
N ILE A 177 20.00 -12.11 0.01
CA ILE A 177 20.28 -10.81 0.61
C ILE A 177 21.32 -10.11 -0.27
N ASP A 178 21.01 -8.90 -0.72
CA ASP A 178 21.96 -8.03 -1.40
C ASP A 178 23.00 -7.51 -0.36
N PRO A 179 24.30 -7.81 -0.53
CA PRO A 179 25.33 -7.36 0.41
C PRO A 179 25.51 -5.83 0.43
N ARG A 180 25.07 -5.10 -0.61
CA ARG A 180 25.20 -3.64 -0.68
C ARG A 180 24.15 -2.93 0.17
N THR A 181 22.93 -3.46 0.20
CA THR A 181 21.78 -2.82 0.85
C THR A 181 21.34 -3.53 2.12
N GLY A 182 21.71 -4.80 2.32
CA GLY A 182 21.22 -5.65 3.40
C GLY A 182 19.77 -6.09 3.26
N MET A 183 19.10 -5.73 2.16
CA MET A 183 17.72 -6.09 1.87
C MET A 183 17.65 -7.34 0.97
N LYS A 184 16.47 -7.97 0.90
CA LYS A 184 16.21 -9.00 -0.09
C LYS A 184 16.25 -8.42 -1.50
N ASN A 185 16.73 -9.21 -2.46
CA ASN A 185 16.88 -8.76 -3.85
C ASN A 185 15.55 -8.26 -4.46
N TYR A 186 14.42 -8.93 -4.19
CA TYR A 186 13.09 -8.51 -4.66
C TYR A 186 12.60 -7.16 -4.09
N ILE A 187 13.23 -6.61 -3.05
CA ILE A 187 12.80 -5.35 -2.43
C ILE A 187 13.41 -4.16 -3.17
N ALA A 188 14.72 -4.19 -3.42
CA ALA A 188 15.46 -3.00 -3.83
C ALA A 188 16.63 -3.23 -4.81
N ASN A 189 17.00 -4.48 -5.11
CA ASN A 189 18.09 -4.77 -6.04
C ASN A 189 17.57 -4.78 -7.48
N GLU A 190 17.96 -3.76 -8.24
CA GLU A 190 17.51 -3.53 -9.62
C GLU A 190 18.54 -3.96 -10.67
N ASP A 191 19.65 -4.57 -10.24
CA ASP A 191 20.69 -5.10 -11.14
C ASP A 191 20.27 -6.46 -11.75
N GLY A 192 19.13 -7.02 -11.31
CA GLY A 192 18.56 -8.29 -11.76
C GLY A 192 17.46 -8.17 -12.83
N HIS A 193 16.90 -9.32 -13.19
CA HIS A 193 15.80 -9.43 -14.18
C HIS A 193 14.40 -9.51 -13.54
N TRP A 194 14.32 -9.43 -12.21
CA TRP A 194 13.09 -9.44 -11.43
C TRP A 194 12.58 -8.02 -11.18
N ASP A 195 11.28 -7.90 -10.91
CA ASP A 195 10.70 -6.65 -10.45
C ASP A 195 10.99 -6.41 -8.97
N THR A 196 11.10 -5.14 -8.59
CA THR A 196 11.29 -4.74 -7.19
C THR A 196 10.28 -3.69 -6.74
N SER A 197 9.98 -3.68 -5.43
CA SER A 197 9.15 -2.64 -4.82
C SER A 197 9.75 -1.24 -5.04
N ARG A 198 11.08 -1.11 -4.93
CA ARG A 198 11.79 0.14 -5.23
C ARG A 198 11.58 0.61 -6.67
N ALA A 199 11.72 -0.31 -7.64
CA ALA A 199 11.52 0.00 -9.05
C ALA A 199 10.09 0.47 -9.31
N LEU A 200 9.12 -0.22 -8.71
CA LEU A 200 7.71 0.07 -8.85
C LEU A 200 7.37 1.47 -8.33
N VAL A 201 7.80 1.81 -7.10
CA VAL A 201 7.63 3.16 -6.53
C VAL A 201 8.15 4.24 -7.47
N ARG A 202 9.36 4.05 -8.03
CA ARG A 202 9.94 5.02 -8.96
C ARG A 202 9.10 5.17 -10.22
N ARG A 203 8.75 4.06 -10.88
CA ARG A 203 7.95 4.05 -12.11
C ARG A 203 6.59 4.72 -11.89
N THR A 204 5.92 4.42 -10.77
CA THR A 204 4.63 5.03 -10.41
C THR A 204 4.76 6.54 -10.19
N LEU A 205 5.81 6.99 -9.50
CA LEU A 205 6.05 8.43 -9.29
C LEU A 205 6.40 9.15 -10.59
N GLU A 206 7.24 8.56 -11.44
CA GLU A 206 7.59 9.10 -12.75
C GLU A 206 6.33 9.27 -13.62
N GLN A 207 5.46 8.27 -13.63
CA GLN A 207 4.18 8.32 -14.35
C GLN A 207 3.24 9.38 -13.76
N CYS A 208 3.13 9.47 -12.43
CA CYS A 208 2.36 10.51 -11.74
C CYS A 208 2.83 11.91 -12.15
N ILE A 209 4.14 12.15 -12.13
CA ILE A 209 4.75 13.43 -12.53
C ILE A 209 4.50 13.70 -14.02
N HIS A 210 4.64 12.69 -14.86
CA HIS A 210 4.44 12.81 -16.30
C HIS A 210 3.01 13.26 -16.62
N ILE A 211 2.01 12.53 -16.13
CA ILE A 211 0.59 12.83 -16.35
C ILE A 211 0.22 14.18 -15.72
N GLY A 212 0.77 14.48 -14.54
CA GLY A 212 0.63 15.79 -13.92
C GLY A 212 1.13 16.96 -14.77
N ARG A 213 2.28 16.78 -15.44
CA ARG A 213 2.80 17.77 -16.39
C ARG A 213 1.94 17.87 -17.64
N GLN A 214 1.41 16.76 -18.14
CA GLN A 214 0.45 16.75 -19.25
C GLN A 214 -0.80 17.55 -18.90
N HIS A 215 -1.37 17.33 -17.70
CA HIS A 215 -2.48 18.14 -17.19
C HIS A 215 -2.12 19.64 -17.17
N ARG A 216 -0.95 20.00 -16.64
CA ARG A 216 -0.54 21.40 -16.55
C ARG A 216 -0.44 22.07 -17.92
N ALA A 217 -0.02 21.33 -18.94
CA ALA A 217 0.09 21.80 -20.32
C ALA A 217 -1.27 21.84 -21.05
N GLY A 218 -2.08 20.78 -20.94
CA GLY A 218 -3.31 20.60 -21.71
C GLY A 218 -4.60 21.01 -21.00
N GLY A 219 -4.59 21.15 -19.67
CA GLY A 219 -5.75 21.52 -18.86
C GLY A 219 -6.83 20.43 -18.73
N GLN A 220 -6.55 19.19 -19.16
CA GLN A 220 -7.53 18.10 -19.12
C GLN A 220 -7.67 17.56 -17.70
N LYS A 221 -8.86 17.66 -17.10
CA LYS A 221 -9.09 17.23 -15.71
C LYS A 221 -8.88 15.73 -15.47
N GLN A 222 -9.08 14.90 -16.50
CA GLN A 222 -8.85 13.46 -16.39
C GLN A 222 -7.39 13.14 -16.04
N ASP A 223 -6.44 13.89 -16.62
CA ASP A 223 -5.02 13.77 -16.32
C ASP A 223 -4.72 14.15 -14.86
N GLU A 224 -5.36 15.20 -14.33
CA GLU A 224 -5.23 15.59 -12.92
C GLU A 224 -5.71 14.47 -11.99
N TYR A 225 -6.87 13.89 -12.29
CA TYR A 225 -7.46 12.85 -11.46
C TYR A 225 -6.63 11.57 -11.48
N GLU A 226 -6.11 11.19 -12.65
CA GLU A 226 -5.23 10.04 -12.80
C GLU A 226 -3.87 10.27 -12.10
N ALA A 227 -3.32 11.49 -12.16
CA ALA A 227 -2.12 11.84 -11.42
C ALA A 227 -2.32 11.72 -9.90
N TYR A 228 -3.46 12.18 -9.36
CA TYR A 228 -3.77 12.00 -7.94
C TYR A 228 -3.98 10.52 -7.57
N ARG A 229 -4.63 9.73 -8.43
CA ARG A 229 -4.76 8.28 -8.21
C ARG A 229 -3.38 7.61 -8.14
N LEU A 230 -2.47 7.92 -9.06
CA LEU A 230 -1.10 7.39 -9.06
C LEU A 230 -0.29 7.88 -7.85
N LEU A 231 -0.49 9.13 -7.41
CA LEU A 231 0.11 9.64 -6.18
C LEU A 231 -0.36 8.81 -4.97
N GLY A 232 -1.65 8.48 -4.90
CA GLY A 232 -2.23 7.59 -3.91
C GLY A 232 -1.59 6.22 -3.87
N GLN A 233 -1.44 5.60 -5.05
CA GLN A 233 -0.73 4.34 -5.22
C GLN A 233 0.71 4.43 -4.70
N ALA A 234 1.47 5.44 -5.12
CA ALA A 234 2.84 5.62 -4.65
C ALA A 234 2.94 5.79 -3.12
N VAL A 235 2.06 6.60 -2.52
CA VAL A 235 2.01 6.81 -1.06
C VAL A 235 1.70 5.50 -0.33
N ARG A 236 0.81 4.67 -0.85
CA ARG A 236 0.53 3.35 -0.28
C ARG A 236 1.78 2.47 -0.25
N LEU A 237 2.51 2.39 -1.37
CA LEU A 237 3.75 1.63 -1.43
C LEU A 237 4.80 2.18 -0.43
N PHE A 238 4.96 3.50 -0.31
CA PHE A 238 5.88 4.10 0.66
C PHE A 238 5.57 3.73 2.10
N SER A 239 4.28 3.69 2.47
CA SER A 239 3.88 3.30 3.83
C SER A 239 4.37 1.90 4.19
N ASN A 240 4.51 0.99 3.21
CA ASN A 240 5.01 -0.35 3.45
C ASN A 240 6.56 -0.36 3.58
N VAL A 241 7.27 0.52 2.85
CA VAL A 241 8.75 0.62 2.90
C VAL A 241 9.24 1.13 4.27
N VAL A 242 8.48 2.00 4.93
CA VAL A 242 8.86 2.59 6.23
C VAL A 242 8.61 1.62 7.40
N SER A 243 7.88 0.51 7.18
CA SER A 243 7.64 -0.53 8.20
C SER A 243 8.22 -1.91 7.82
N PRO A 244 9.53 -2.08 7.59
CA PRO A 244 10.11 -3.37 7.23
C PRO A 244 10.13 -4.40 8.38
N PHE A 245 9.50 -4.09 9.53
CA PHE A 245 9.50 -4.91 10.74
C PHE A 245 8.10 -5.39 11.17
N SER A 246 7.18 -5.58 10.24
CA SER A 246 5.97 -6.37 10.54
C SER A 246 6.30 -7.86 10.41
N PRO A 247 6.07 -8.69 11.44
CA PRO A 247 6.24 -10.14 11.32
C PRO A 247 5.29 -10.69 10.23
N PRO A 248 5.67 -11.79 9.55
CA PRO A 248 4.85 -12.38 8.50
C PRO A 248 3.48 -12.76 9.08
N THR A 249 2.41 -12.16 8.54
CA THR A 249 1.05 -12.62 8.78
C THR A 249 0.88 -13.97 8.08
N CYS A 250 0.61 -15.01 8.87
CA CYS A 250 0.21 -16.34 8.41
C CYS A 250 -1.10 -16.32 7.62
#